data_AF-A0A972WFA9-F1
#
_entry.id   AF-A0A972WFA9-F1
#
_cell.length_a   1.000
_cell.length_b   1.000
_cell.length_c   1.000
_cell.angle_alpha   90.00
_cell.angle_beta   90.00
_cell.angle_gamma   90.00
#
_symmetry.space_group_name_H-M   'P 1'
#
loop_
_entity.id
_entity.type
_entity.pdbx_description
1 polymer ?
#
loop_
_entity_poly.entity_id
_entity_poly.type
_entity_poly.pdbx_seq_one_letter_code
_entity_poly.pdbx_strand_id
1 'polypeptide(L)'
;MTNDTGPLYEINFVVAGAVPPDFESWLGELSRSALHQAGIENVRLFEHGIDGDGHPIRTCQFLARDDNALDKLLDGYFADIDAEAAERFGEQVNVESRTLRADHVHDLPPNESPVCLNCGTRLRGQYCGICGQRSRSRLISIWQLLREAFGDLFELDSRLWRTVVPLLIRPGKLTRDYLEGRRARYMPPFRTYLVLSVIFFLVAFFDSQDLRQIIAPEAEPTAEEIAQKKEAAKVEAEEKKEIFAAVDEKLAALDAEGKLPDGVAKELSDTDSGFAIEFGSDDDEASDDENNFFGNCDEASLTGADVPAWLRERFTDERIRQICERNNARGSENFVDAIADNIPVALIVLLPLMAMVLKLLYPLSRRYFVEHLLFFVHFHAFFFLMLVLELLFASAAGLLGAEDGAIDSISTLIIVVASLYIPVYLYKAMRHVYGQGHVITIFKYVILLFAYLTGATLTMFGAALVAVLSA
;
A
#
# COMPACT_ATOMS: atom_id res chain seq x y z
N MET A 1 47.94 7.90 8.49
CA MET A 1 46.78 7.06 8.85
C MET A 1 47.33 5.89 9.65
N THR A 2 47.49 6.09 10.95
CA THR A 2 47.87 5.04 11.90
C THR A 2 46.65 4.17 12.14
N ASN A 3 46.84 2.85 12.15
CA ASN A 3 45.77 1.89 12.44
C ASN A 3 45.36 2.04 13.92
N ASP A 4 44.26 2.76 14.18
CA ASP A 4 43.61 2.85 15.49
C ASP A 4 42.87 1.51 15.77
N THR A 5 43.61 0.47 16.15
CA THR A 5 43.06 -0.90 16.42
C THR A 5 42.99 -1.29 17.89
N GLY A 6 43.29 -0.37 18.81
CA GLY A 6 43.22 -0.61 20.26
C GLY A 6 41.81 -0.40 20.86
N PRO A 7 41.56 -0.91 22.07
CA PRO A 7 40.29 -0.71 22.78
C PRO A 7 40.12 0.73 23.21
N LEU A 8 38.87 1.15 23.35
CA LEU A 8 38.50 2.54 23.53
C LEU A 8 37.66 2.72 24.78
N TYR A 9 38.04 3.65 25.64
CA TYR A 9 37.27 4.05 26.81
C TYR A 9 36.63 5.42 26.55
N GLU A 10 35.36 5.57 26.87
CA GLU A 10 34.61 6.79 26.64
C GLU A 10 33.92 7.24 27.91
N ILE A 11 34.14 8.48 28.30
CA ILE A 11 33.49 9.13 29.43
C ILE A 11 32.64 10.26 28.89
N ASN A 12 31.34 10.19 29.13
CA ASN A 12 30.38 11.25 28.84
C ASN A 12 30.09 12.03 30.11
N PHE A 13 30.27 13.34 30.03
CA PHE A 13 29.91 14.28 31.06
C PHE A 13 28.64 15.00 30.62
N VAL A 14 27.51 14.68 31.24
CA VAL A 14 26.20 15.29 30.98
C VAL A 14 26.02 16.44 31.95
N VAL A 15 25.90 17.66 31.41
CA VAL A 15 25.85 18.88 32.22
C VAL A 15 24.39 19.30 32.42
N ALA A 16 23.88 19.15 33.64
CA ALA A 16 22.54 19.58 34.00
C ALA A 16 22.48 21.12 34.11
N GLY A 17 21.99 21.78 33.06
CA GLY A 17 21.80 23.23 33.02
C GLY A 17 22.98 24.01 32.42
N ALA A 18 23.45 25.04 33.11
CA ALA A 18 24.54 25.90 32.62
C ALA A 18 25.91 25.27 32.90
N VAL A 19 26.83 25.36 31.93
CA VAL A 19 28.18 24.81 32.05
C VAL A 19 28.95 25.49 33.20
N PRO A 20 29.48 24.73 34.18
CA PRO A 20 30.28 25.31 35.25
C PRO A 20 31.52 26.03 34.68
N PRO A 21 31.89 27.20 35.20
CA PRO A 21 32.96 28.02 34.62
C PRO A 21 34.33 27.32 34.58
N ASP A 22 34.60 26.41 35.52
CA ASP A 22 35.88 25.70 35.62
C ASP A 22 35.89 24.34 34.89
N PHE A 23 34.74 23.91 34.37
CA PHE A 23 34.55 22.58 33.79
C PHE A 23 35.38 22.36 32.52
N GLU A 24 35.40 23.34 31.61
CA GLU A 24 36.18 23.23 30.37
C GLU A 24 37.70 23.24 30.63
N SER A 25 38.15 24.01 31.64
CA SER A 25 39.57 23.99 32.04
C SER A 25 39.95 22.63 32.63
N TRP A 26 39.09 22.07 33.48
CA TRP A 26 39.28 20.76 34.07
C TRP A 26 39.31 19.64 33.03
N LEU A 27 38.38 19.63 32.07
CA LEU A 27 38.41 18.68 30.93
C LEU A 27 39.69 18.80 30.09
N GLY A 28 40.18 20.02 29.90
CA GLY A 28 41.45 20.28 29.24
C GLY A 28 42.67 19.75 30.01
N GLU A 29 42.62 19.71 31.34
CA GLU A 29 43.65 19.10 32.18
C GLU A 29 43.53 17.57 32.22
N LEU A 30 42.31 17.04 32.31
CA LEU A 30 42.04 15.61 32.26
C LEU A 30 42.55 14.99 30.97
N SER A 31 42.24 15.60 29.83
CA SER A 31 42.71 15.12 28.52
C SER A 31 44.23 15.16 28.36
N ARG A 32 44.89 16.23 28.84
CA ARG A 32 46.36 16.36 28.80
C ARG A 32 47.05 15.38 29.75
N SER A 33 46.54 15.21 30.96
CA SER A 33 47.10 14.28 31.94
C SER A 33 46.94 12.83 31.50
N ALA A 34 45.84 12.48 30.85
CA ALA A 34 45.62 11.16 30.28
C ALA A 34 46.64 10.79 29.19
N LEU A 35 47.06 11.73 28.33
CA LEU A 35 48.08 11.47 27.31
C LEU A 35 49.45 11.08 27.90
N HIS A 36 49.71 11.38 29.17
CA HIS A 36 50.94 11.00 29.86
C HIS A 36 50.86 9.61 30.52
N GLN A 37 49.68 8.98 30.57
CA GLN A 37 49.51 7.67 31.18
C GLN A 37 50.05 6.55 30.30
N ALA A 38 50.73 5.60 30.93
CA ALA A 38 51.27 4.43 30.23
C ALA A 38 50.13 3.54 29.71
N GLY A 39 50.01 3.42 28.40
CA GLY A 39 48.98 2.60 27.76
C GLY A 39 47.94 3.39 26.95
N ILE A 40 47.90 4.71 27.08
CA ILE A 40 47.06 5.59 26.24
C ILE A 40 47.84 5.98 24.98
N GLU A 41 47.22 5.76 23.81
CA GLU A 41 47.78 6.10 22.50
C GLU A 41 47.25 7.43 21.96
N ASN A 42 45.98 7.74 22.27
CA ASN A 42 45.32 8.95 21.78
C ASN A 42 44.18 9.36 22.71
N VAL A 43 43.92 10.66 22.79
CA VAL A 43 42.78 11.24 23.51
C VAL A 43 42.05 12.20 22.59
N ARG A 44 40.73 12.06 22.46
CA ARG A 44 39.87 12.95 21.69
C ARG A 44 38.79 13.54 22.58
N LEU A 45 38.69 14.86 22.57
CA LEU A 45 37.62 15.60 23.23
C LEU A 45 36.57 15.99 22.17
N PHE A 46 35.31 15.67 22.44
CA PHE A 46 34.19 16.09 21.61
C PHE A 46 33.31 17.06 22.41
N GLU A 47 33.21 18.27 21.91
CA GLU A 47 32.47 19.37 22.57
C GLU A 47 31.00 19.47 22.15
N HIS A 48 30.56 18.64 21.20
CA HIS A 48 29.26 18.76 20.54
C HIS A 48 28.41 17.50 20.74
N GLY A 49 27.61 17.49 21.81
CA GLY A 49 26.55 16.52 22.07
C GLY A 49 25.44 17.16 22.90
N ILE A 50 24.18 16.76 22.65
CA ILE A 50 23.02 17.13 23.46
C ILE A 50 22.26 15.84 23.77
N ASP A 51 21.85 15.64 25.03
CA ASP A 51 21.03 14.48 25.41
C ASP A 51 19.57 14.62 24.92
N GLY A 52 18.72 13.65 25.24
CA GLY A 52 17.30 13.67 24.87
C GLY A 52 16.50 14.82 25.51
N ASP A 53 17.03 15.42 26.57
CA ASP A 53 16.38 16.44 27.40
C ASP A 53 16.94 17.85 27.15
N GLY A 54 17.95 18.00 26.28
CA GLY A 54 18.52 19.29 25.89
C GLY A 54 19.82 19.67 26.62
N HIS A 55 20.40 18.79 27.42
CA HIS A 55 21.61 19.06 28.20
C HIS A 55 22.89 18.90 27.36
N PRO A 56 23.88 19.81 27.49
CA PRO A 56 25.18 19.66 26.84
C PRO A 56 25.92 18.41 27.32
N ILE A 57 26.47 17.65 26.38
CA ILE A 57 27.35 16.51 26.66
C ILE A 57 28.77 16.87 26.21
N ARG A 58 29.76 16.59 27.06
CA ARG A 58 31.18 16.53 26.69
C ARG A 58 31.65 15.09 26.72
N THR A 59 32.27 14.63 25.64
CA THR A 59 32.75 13.26 25.54
C THR A 59 34.28 13.24 25.48
N CYS A 60 34.91 12.59 26.45
CA CYS A 60 36.33 12.26 26.43
C CYS A 60 36.50 10.82 25.96
N GLN A 61 37.26 10.63 24.88
CA GLN A 61 37.54 9.34 24.29
C GLN A 61 39.03 9.02 24.40
N PHE A 62 39.36 7.92 25.08
CA PHE A 62 40.71 7.45 25.34
C PHE A 62 40.96 6.16 24.54
N LEU A 63 41.91 6.19 23.61
CA LEU A 63 42.36 5.01 22.88
C LEU A 63 43.49 4.36 23.68
N ALA A 64 43.26 3.15 24.19
CA ALA A 64 44.29 2.36 24.84
C ALA A 64 45.00 1.46 23.82
N ARG A 65 46.25 1.07 24.13
CA ARG A 65 47.09 0.23 23.26
C ARG A 65 46.51 -1.18 23.08
N ASP A 66 46.07 -1.79 24.17
CA ASP A 66 45.53 -3.15 24.23
C ASP A 66 44.60 -3.30 25.44
N ASP A 67 43.87 -4.42 25.52
CA ASP A 67 42.86 -4.65 26.58
C ASP A 67 43.49 -4.71 27.98
N ASN A 68 44.72 -5.21 28.10
CA ASN A 68 45.43 -5.28 29.38
C ASN A 68 45.88 -3.89 29.87
N ALA A 69 46.29 -3.02 28.94
CA ALA A 69 46.57 -1.62 29.23
C ALA A 69 45.30 -0.89 29.68
N LEU A 70 44.15 -1.19 29.05
CA LEU A 70 42.88 -0.61 29.44
C LEU A 70 42.44 -1.08 30.83
N ASP A 71 42.54 -2.37 31.14
CA ASP A 71 42.18 -2.90 32.47
C ASP A 71 42.97 -2.23 33.59
N LYS A 72 44.28 -2.02 33.39
CA LYS A 72 45.12 -1.29 34.35
C LYS A 72 44.74 0.18 34.51
N LEU A 73 44.27 0.82 33.44
CA LEU A 73 43.82 2.21 33.49
C LEU A 73 42.47 2.30 34.20
N LEU A 74 41.57 1.34 34.01
CA LEU A 74 40.27 1.26 34.69
C LEU A 74 40.43 1.08 36.21
N ASP A 75 41.31 0.17 36.63
CA ASP A 75 41.57 -0.10 38.05
C ASP A 75 42.40 0.99 38.75
N GLY A 76 42.99 1.91 37.99
CA GLY A 76 43.87 2.96 38.48
C GLY A 76 43.38 4.34 38.12
N TYR A 77 43.88 4.87 37.00
CA TYR A 77 43.67 6.27 36.60
C TYR A 77 42.20 6.66 36.43
N PHE A 78 41.35 5.78 35.91
CA PHE A 78 39.94 6.07 35.68
C PHE A 78 39.03 5.78 36.89
N ALA A 79 39.51 5.11 37.93
CA ALA A 79 38.70 4.69 39.08
C ALA A 79 38.13 5.87 39.86
N ASP A 80 38.88 6.98 39.92
CA ASP A 80 38.54 8.13 40.77
C ASP A 80 37.87 9.28 40.01
N ILE A 81 37.73 9.20 38.67
CA ILE A 81 37.20 10.32 37.86
C ILE A 81 35.76 10.66 38.22
N ASP A 82 34.92 9.65 38.45
CA ASP A 82 33.52 9.86 38.81
C ASP A 82 33.42 10.55 40.18
N ALA A 83 34.28 10.17 41.11
CA ALA A 83 34.37 10.78 42.44
C ALA A 83 34.93 12.22 42.37
N GLU A 84 35.95 12.46 41.56
CA GLU A 84 36.54 13.79 41.35
C GLU A 84 35.52 14.75 40.72
N ALA A 85 34.76 14.29 39.72
CA ALA A 85 33.71 15.06 39.09
C ALA A 85 32.56 15.37 40.06
N ALA A 86 32.13 14.38 40.85
CA ALA A 86 31.09 14.56 41.86
C ALA A 86 31.52 15.51 42.98
N GLU A 87 32.78 15.45 43.43
CA GLU A 87 33.32 16.37 44.44
C GLU A 87 33.40 17.81 43.93
N ARG A 88 33.80 17.99 42.66
CA ARG A 88 34.08 19.31 42.09
C ARG A 88 32.86 20.02 41.52
N PHE A 89 31.90 19.27 40.97
CA PHE A 89 30.73 19.83 40.27
C PHE A 89 29.38 19.37 40.84
N GLY A 90 29.36 18.43 41.80
CA GLY A 90 28.13 17.92 42.42
C GLY A 90 27.17 17.31 41.40
N GLU A 91 25.86 17.52 41.59
CA GLU A 91 24.81 17.00 40.70
C GLU A 91 24.73 17.73 39.34
N GLN A 92 25.55 18.76 39.11
CA GLN A 92 25.53 19.50 37.84
C GLN A 92 26.20 18.75 36.69
N VAL A 93 27.05 17.77 36.99
CA VAL A 93 27.77 16.97 35.99
C VAL A 93 27.57 15.49 36.33
N ASN A 94 26.78 14.81 35.51
CA ASN A 94 26.64 13.37 35.60
C ASN A 94 27.69 12.69 34.71
N VAL A 95 28.35 11.66 35.23
CA VAL A 95 29.40 10.93 34.52
C VAL A 95 28.89 9.56 34.09
N GLU A 96 28.93 9.30 32.80
CA GLU A 96 28.58 8.02 32.22
C GLU A 96 29.80 7.46 31.46
N SER A 97 30.36 6.37 31.96
CA SER A 97 31.51 5.72 31.33
C SER A 97 31.11 4.47 30.55
N ARG A 98 31.83 4.17 29.47
CA ARG A 98 31.72 2.90 28.75
C ARG A 98 33.05 2.43 28.18
N THR A 99 33.21 1.12 28.15
CA THR A 99 34.38 0.43 27.60
C THR A 99 34.01 -0.21 26.26
N LEU A 100 34.76 0.11 25.21
CA LEU A 100 34.63 -0.44 23.86
C LEU A 100 35.90 -1.24 23.55
N ARG A 101 35.97 -2.48 24.03
CA ARG A 101 37.13 -3.35 23.82
C ARG A 101 37.32 -3.75 22.34
N ALA A 102 38.56 -4.08 21.97
CA ALA A 102 38.92 -4.40 20.58
C ALA A 102 38.28 -5.71 20.09
N ASP A 103 37.98 -6.64 21.01
CA ASP A 103 37.27 -7.90 20.77
C ASP A 103 35.77 -7.70 20.42
N HIS A 104 35.15 -6.56 20.75
CA HIS A 104 33.81 -6.21 20.29
C HIS A 104 33.73 -5.84 18.80
N VAL A 105 34.86 -5.81 18.08
CA VAL A 105 34.88 -5.77 16.60
C VAL A 105 34.35 -7.09 16.01
N HIS A 106 34.27 -8.18 16.80
CA HIS A 106 33.72 -9.47 16.34
C HIS A 106 32.19 -9.53 16.24
N ASP A 107 31.44 -8.51 16.64
CA ASP A 107 29.98 -8.47 16.45
C ASP A 107 29.53 -7.99 15.05
N LEU A 108 30.47 -7.54 14.23
CA LEU A 108 30.23 -7.28 12.81
C LEU A 108 30.77 -8.47 11.99
N PRO A 109 29.90 -9.35 11.46
CA PRO A 109 30.26 -10.27 10.39
C PRO A 109 31.13 -9.57 9.33
N PRO A 110 32.05 -10.29 8.67
CA PRO A 110 33.07 -9.74 7.77
C PRO A 110 32.56 -8.94 6.55
N ASN A 111 31.24 -8.72 6.40
CA ASN A 111 30.57 -8.01 5.31
C ASN A 111 29.72 -6.80 5.78
N GLU A 112 29.89 -6.29 7.00
CA GLU A 112 29.09 -5.16 7.52
C GLU A 112 29.84 -3.82 7.44
N SER A 113 29.11 -2.74 7.13
CA SER A 113 29.67 -1.38 7.07
C SER A 113 30.00 -0.88 8.48
N PRO A 114 31.20 -0.28 8.73
CA PRO A 114 31.54 0.31 10.03
C PRO A 114 30.71 1.57 10.34
N VAL A 115 29.90 2.02 9.38
CA VAL A 115 29.09 3.23 9.43
C VAL A 115 27.62 2.90 9.18
N CYS A 116 26.73 3.53 9.95
CA CYS A 116 25.29 3.42 9.79
C CYS A 116 24.84 3.96 8.42
N LEU A 117 24.12 3.14 7.66
CA LEU A 117 23.64 3.52 6.32
C LEU A 117 22.63 4.68 6.36
N ASN A 118 21.83 4.81 7.41
CA ASN A 118 20.82 5.87 7.54
C ASN A 118 21.38 7.23 7.98
N CYS A 119 22.19 7.27 9.05
CA CYS A 119 22.65 8.53 9.65
C CYS A 119 24.15 8.82 9.46
N GLY A 120 24.95 7.87 8.98
CA GLY A 120 26.39 8.07 8.79
C GLY A 120 27.23 7.99 10.07
N THR A 121 26.64 7.66 11.22
CA THR A 121 27.36 7.49 12.49
C THR A 121 28.10 6.15 12.52
N ARG A 122 29.32 6.13 13.10
CA ARG A 122 30.08 4.90 13.32
C ARG A 122 29.28 3.94 14.21
N LEU A 123 29.13 2.70 13.78
CA LEU A 123 28.42 1.68 14.54
C LEU A 123 29.33 1.14 15.64
N ARG A 124 28.81 1.08 16.87
CA ARG A 124 29.49 0.55 18.07
C ARG A 124 28.86 -0.76 18.55
N GLY A 125 27.97 -1.36 17.77
CA GLY A 125 27.23 -2.59 18.09
C GLY A 125 26.22 -2.95 16.99
N GLN A 126 25.33 -3.91 17.28
CA GLN A 126 24.33 -4.40 16.30
C GLN A 126 23.27 -3.36 15.90
N TYR A 127 23.14 -2.26 16.65
CA TYR A 127 22.22 -1.17 16.36
C TYR A 127 22.95 0.17 16.47
N CYS A 128 22.52 1.14 15.69
CA CYS A 128 22.97 2.51 15.78
C CYS A 128 22.36 3.18 17.01
N GLY A 129 23.20 3.68 17.92
CA GLY A 129 22.74 4.41 19.12
C GLY A 129 22.07 5.76 18.84
N ILE A 130 22.21 6.32 17.63
CA ILE A 130 21.59 7.61 17.27
C ILE A 130 20.24 7.42 16.57
N CYS A 131 20.17 6.54 15.57
CA CYS A 131 18.96 6.38 14.75
C CYS A 131 18.23 5.04 14.93
N GLY A 132 18.72 4.16 15.81
CA GLY A 132 18.13 2.85 16.07
C GLY A 132 18.24 1.82 14.94
N GLN A 133 18.94 2.13 13.84
CA GLN A 133 19.07 1.19 12.71
C GLN A 133 19.98 0.00 13.06
N ARG A 134 19.53 -1.23 12.78
CA ARG A 134 20.39 -2.43 12.80
C ARG A 134 21.58 -2.34 11.83
N SER A 135 22.76 -2.78 12.26
CA SER A 135 24.00 -2.85 11.49
C SER A 135 23.88 -3.78 10.27
N ARG A 136 23.09 -4.86 10.42
CA ARG A 136 22.82 -5.86 9.39
C ARG A 136 21.91 -5.32 8.29
N SER A 137 22.48 -5.05 7.12
CA SER A 137 21.73 -4.93 5.86
C SER A 137 21.50 -6.30 5.22
N ARG A 138 20.95 -7.28 5.95
CA ARG A 138 20.59 -8.58 5.34
C ARG A 138 19.45 -8.36 4.34
N LEU A 139 19.42 -9.16 3.26
CA LEU A 139 18.22 -9.31 2.43
C LEU A 139 17.10 -9.81 3.33
N ILE A 140 16.08 -8.97 3.53
CA ILE A 140 14.97 -9.30 4.43
C ILE A 140 14.10 -10.34 3.73
N SER A 141 13.75 -11.42 4.44
CA SER A 141 12.79 -12.40 3.93
C SER A 141 11.37 -11.81 3.92
N ILE A 142 10.52 -12.30 3.01
CA ILE A 142 9.09 -11.89 2.93
C ILE A 142 8.41 -12.12 4.29
N TRP A 143 8.71 -13.25 4.94
CA TRP A 143 8.11 -13.61 6.23
C TRP A 143 8.48 -12.63 7.34
N GLN A 144 9.73 -12.18 7.38
CA GLN A 144 10.15 -11.18 8.36
C GLN A 144 9.48 -9.83 8.11
N LEU A 145 9.32 -9.41 6.85
CA LEU A 145 8.59 -8.17 6.50
C LEU A 145 7.13 -8.21 6.95
N LEU A 146 6.46 -9.36 6.78
CA LEU A 146 5.09 -9.56 7.26
C LEU A 146 5.01 -9.50 8.79
N ARG A 147 5.92 -10.16 9.52
CA ARG A 147 5.95 -10.10 11.00
C ARG A 147 6.13 -8.65 11.49
N GLU A 148 7.01 -7.88 10.86
CA GLU A 148 7.24 -6.46 11.19
C GLU A 148 6.03 -5.58 10.85
N ALA A 149 5.22 -5.96 9.87
CA ALA A 149 3.99 -5.24 9.53
C ALA A 149 2.95 -5.33 10.65
N PHE A 150 2.72 -6.52 11.20
CA PHE A 150 1.69 -6.78 12.23
C PHE A 150 2.14 -6.51 13.68
N GLY A 151 3.44 -6.48 13.96
CA GLY A 151 3.97 -6.36 15.33
C GLY A 151 3.64 -5.04 16.04
N ASP A 152 3.61 -3.91 15.32
CA ASP A 152 3.50 -2.58 15.93
C ASP A 152 2.46 -1.67 15.23
N LEU A 153 1.32 -2.23 14.82
CA LEU A 153 0.30 -1.48 14.04
C LEU A 153 -0.32 -0.30 14.82
N PHE A 154 -0.24 -0.30 16.16
CA PHE A 154 -0.84 0.71 17.04
C PHE A 154 0.14 1.80 17.54
N GLU A 155 1.42 1.74 17.21
CA GLU A 155 2.37 2.84 17.49
C GLU A 155 2.33 3.85 16.34
N LEU A 156 1.42 4.82 16.42
CA LEU A 156 1.39 5.98 15.52
C LEU A 156 2.62 6.87 15.77
N ASP A 157 3.74 6.49 15.17
CA ASP A 157 5.04 7.15 15.30
C ASP A 157 5.11 8.43 14.44
N SER A 158 5.85 9.43 14.92
CA SER A 158 6.38 10.60 14.20
C SER A 158 6.97 10.28 12.81
N ARG A 159 7.36 9.02 12.56
CA ARG A 159 7.85 8.52 11.26
C ARG A 159 6.80 8.52 10.16
N LEU A 160 5.50 8.51 10.48
CA LEU A 160 4.43 8.55 9.47
C LEU A 160 4.56 9.81 8.59
N TRP A 161 4.63 11.00 9.20
CA TRP A 161 4.80 12.27 8.50
C TRP A 161 6.10 12.34 7.69
N ARG A 162 7.20 11.80 8.24
CA ARG A 162 8.49 11.69 7.52
C ARG A 162 8.43 10.77 6.31
N THR A 163 7.43 9.89 6.23
CA THR A 163 7.22 8.92 5.15
C THR A 163 6.23 9.44 4.11
N VAL A 164 5.11 10.02 4.54
CA VAL A 164 4.03 10.52 3.67
C VAL A 164 4.51 11.64 2.75
N VAL A 165 5.26 12.63 3.26
CA VAL A 165 5.69 13.79 2.45
C VAL A 165 6.62 13.37 1.30
N PRO A 166 7.68 12.58 1.51
CA PRO A 166 8.52 12.15 0.39
C PRO A 166 7.84 11.08 -0.47
N LEU A 167 6.87 10.33 0.05
CA LEU A 167 6.05 9.40 -0.74
C LEU A 167 5.23 10.16 -1.79
N LEU A 168 4.60 11.28 -1.43
CA LEU A 168 3.80 12.11 -2.33
C LEU A 168 4.66 12.89 -3.34
N ILE A 169 5.75 13.53 -2.87
CA ILE A 169 6.47 14.54 -3.67
C ILE A 169 7.66 13.95 -4.44
N ARG A 170 8.25 12.83 -3.98
CA ARG A 170 9.51 12.30 -4.56
C ARG A 170 9.35 10.85 -5.04
N PRO A 171 8.92 10.64 -6.30
CA PRO A 171 8.61 9.33 -6.82
C PRO A 171 9.79 8.35 -6.73
N GLY A 172 9.55 7.19 -6.14
CA GLY A 172 10.54 6.12 -5.99
C GLY A 172 11.67 6.39 -5.01
N LYS A 173 11.71 7.55 -4.33
CA LYS A 173 12.78 7.87 -3.37
C LYS A 173 12.77 6.92 -2.16
N LEU A 174 11.60 6.65 -1.58
CA LEU A 174 11.50 5.75 -0.41
C LEU A 174 12.00 4.35 -0.76
N THR A 175 11.52 3.80 -1.88
CA THR A 175 11.96 2.48 -2.35
C THR A 175 13.47 2.46 -2.54
N ARG A 176 14.04 3.46 -3.21
CA ARG A 176 15.49 3.54 -3.41
C ARG A 176 16.26 3.68 -2.10
N ASP A 177 15.84 4.57 -1.21
CA ASP A 177 16.45 4.75 0.11
C ASP A 177 16.40 3.44 0.92
N TYR A 178 15.29 2.70 0.85
CA TYR A 178 15.11 1.42 1.52
C TYR A 178 16.04 0.32 0.95
N LEU A 179 16.17 0.27 -0.38
CA LEU A 179 17.07 -0.64 -1.09
C LEU A 179 18.55 -0.33 -0.80
N GLU A 180 18.89 0.96 -0.66
CA GLU A 180 20.23 1.42 -0.24
C GLU A 180 20.47 1.25 1.26
N GLY A 181 19.50 0.71 2.01
CA GLY A 181 19.64 0.38 3.42
C GLY A 181 19.33 1.53 4.40
N ARG A 182 18.80 2.67 3.95
CA ARG A 182 18.35 3.79 4.82
C ARG A 182 16.95 3.54 5.39
N ARG A 183 16.81 2.51 6.24
CA ARG A 183 15.49 1.98 6.65
C ARG A 183 14.89 2.63 7.90
N ALA A 184 15.71 3.06 8.87
CA ALA A 184 15.20 3.51 10.17
C ALA A 184 14.48 4.88 10.14
N ARG A 185 14.75 5.71 9.13
CA ARG A 185 14.14 7.05 8.99
C ARG A 185 12.64 6.99 8.60
N TYR A 186 12.25 6.01 7.81
CA TYR A 186 10.89 5.88 7.29
C TYR A 186 10.14 4.78 8.03
N MET A 187 8.81 4.83 7.96
CA MET A 187 7.97 3.73 8.40
C MET A 187 8.21 2.50 7.50
N PRO A 188 8.18 1.26 8.04
CA PRO A 188 8.34 0.06 7.24
C PRO A 188 7.34 0.01 6.08
N PRO A 189 7.73 -0.41 4.87
CA PRO A 189 6.91 -0.28 3.66
C PRO A 189 5.53 -0.92 3.75
N PHE A 190 5.47 -2.16 4.26
CA PHE A 190 4.21 -2.89 4.43
C PHE A 190 3.31 -2.24 5.46
N ARG A 191 3.88 -1.70 6.55
CA ARG A 191 3.12 -0.94 7.54
C ARG A 191 2.55 0.33 6.94
N THR A 192 3.33 1.08 6.16
CA THR A 192 2.84 2.26 5.45
C THR A 192 1.69 1.92 4.50
N TYR A 193 1.80 0.83 3.74
CA TYR A 193 0.73 0.33 2.90
C TYR A 193 -0.53 -0.02 3.71
N LEU A 194 -0.41 -0.81 4.78
CA LEU A 194 -1.56 -1.22 5.61
C LEU A 194 -2.22 -0.02 6.29
N VAL A 195 -1.45 0.90 6.87
CA VAL A 195 -1.98 2.10 7.52
C VAL A 195 -2.73 2.98 6.52
N LEU A 196 -2.14 3.23 5.34
CA LEU A 196 -2.78 4.06 4.32
C LEU A 196 -3.98 3.37 3.67
N SER A 197 -3.97 2.04 3.51
CA SER A 197 -5.14 1.30 3.04
C SER A 197 -6.28 1.36 4.06
N VAL A 198 -5.98 1.16 5.35
CA VAL A 198 -6.99 1.26 6.42
C VAL A 198 -7.57 2.67 6.47
N ILE A 199 -6.74 3.71 6.39
CA ILE A 199 -7.20 5.10 6.32
C ILE A 199 -8.09 5.32 5.08
N PHE A 200 -7.67 4.82 3.91
CA PHE A 200 -8.48 4.90 2.70
C PHE A 200 -9.85 4.25 2.86
N PHE A 201 -9.91 2.99 3.29
CA PHE A 201 -11.18 2.29 3.45
C PHE A 201 -12.05 2.91 4.55
N LEU A 202 -11.45 3.46 5.60
CA LEU A 202 -12.17 4.18 6.64
C LEU A 202 -12.77 5.49 6.10
N VAL A 203 -11.98 6.30 5.39
CA VAL A 203 -12.46 7.54 4.77
C VAL A 203 -13.53 7.24 3.71
N ALA A 204 -13.27 6.27 2.83
CA ALA A 204 -14.22 5.84 1.81
C ALA A 204 -15.51 5.30 2.43
N PHE A 205 -15.45 4.58 3.56
CA PHE A 205 -16.64 4.12 4.26
C PHE A 205 -17.51 5.29 4.74
N PHE A 206 -16.92 6.35 5.31
CA PHE A 206 -17.68 7.53 5.74
C PHE A 206 -18.16 8.41 4.57
N ASP A 207 -17.44 8.40 3.45
CA ASP A 207 -17.79 9.13 2.22
C ASP A 207 -18.80 8.38 1.32
N SER A 208 -18.98 7.07 1.55
CA SER A 208 -19.75 6.16 0.70
C SER A 208 -21.25 6.42 0.57
N GLN A 209 -21.80 7.48 1.17
CA GLN A 209 -23.15 7.93 0.77
C GLN A 209 -23.19 8.33 -0.71
N ASP A 210 -22.08 8.86 -1.27
CA ASP A 210 -21.99 9.23 -2.69
C ASP A 210 -21.30 8.17 -3.57
N LEU A 211 -20.31 7.43 -3.04
CA LEU A 211 -19.60 6.38 -3.80
C LEU A 211 -20.49 5.16 -4.12
N ARG A 212 -21.47 4.85 -3.25
CA ARG A 212 -22.49 3.83 -3.50
C ARG A 212 -23.40 4.22 -4.67
N GLN A 213 -23.67 5.51 -4.85
CA GLN A 213 -24.51 6.04 -5.92
C GLN A 213 -23.87 5.92 -7.32
N ILE A 214 -22.53 5.82 -7.38
CA ILE A 214 -21.78 5.63 -8.64
C ILE A 214 -21.66 4.15 -9.02
N ILE A 215 -21.65 3.23 -8.04
CA ILE A 215 -21.49 1.78 -8.27
C ILE A 215 -22.85 1.07 -8.36
N ALA A 216 -23.88 1.56 -7.67
CA ALA A 216 -25.25 1.08 -7.74
C ALA A 216 -26.14 2.24 -8.24
N PRO A 217 -26.55 2.25 -9.53
CA PRO A 217 -27.53 3.21 -10.00
C PRO A 217 -28.88 2.84 -9.37
N GLU A 218 -29.39 3.74 -8.52
CA GLU A 218 -30.73 3.85 -7.93
C GLU A 218 -31.43 2.55 -7.48
N ALA A 219 -31.82 2.55 -6.19
CA ALA A 219 -32.78 1.61 -5.61
C ALA A 219 -33.97 1.40 -6.55
N GLU A 220 -34.44 0.15 -6.62
CA GLU A 220 -35.55 -0.25 -7.48
C GLU A 220 -36.74 0.72 -7.36
N PRO A 221 -37.39 1.07 -8.50
CA PRO A 221 -38.55 1.93 -8.49
C PRO A 221 -39.57 1.42 -7.46
N THR A 222 -40.16 2.33 -6.70
CA THR A 222 -41.12 1.95 -5.66
C THR A 222 -42.26 1.11 -6.26
N ALA A 223 -42.86 0.20 -5.49
CA ALA A 223 -43.93 -0.68 -5.99
C ALA A 223 -45.09 0.10 -6.66
N GLU A 224 -45.32 1.36 -6.26
CA GLU A 224 -46.25 2.28 -6.92
C GLU A 224 -45.77 2.75 -8.30
N GLU A 225 -44.48 3.05 -8.48
CA GLU A 225 -43.90 3.45 -9.77
C GLU A 225 -43.82 2.28 -10.77
N ILE A 226 -43.54 1.06 -10.29
CA ILE A 226 -43.59 -0.15 -11.11
C ILE A 226 -45.04 -0.42 -11.56
N ALA A 227 -46.02 -0.28 -10.66
CA ALA A 227 -47.44 -0.44 -11.00
C ALA A 227 -47.88 0.57 -12.07
N GLN A 228 -47.48 1.84 -11.94
CA GLN A 228 -47.80 2.88 -12.92
C GLN A 228 -47.12 2.64 -14.28
N LYS A 229 -45.85 2.20 -14.29
CA LYS A 229 -45.15 1.82 -15.53
C LYS A 229 -45.78 0.59 -16.19
N LYS A 230 -46.23 -0.41 -15.42
CA LYS A 230 -46.93 -1.60 -15.94
C LYS A 230 -48.29 -1.24 -16.54
N GLU A 231 -49.02 -0.30 -15.93
CA GLU A 231 -50.27 0.23 -16.49
C GLU A 231 -50.01 1.01 -17.79
N ALA A 232 -49.02 1.90 -17.80
CA ALA A 232 -48.66 2.66 -19.01
C ALA A 232 -48.16 1.77 -20.15
N ALA A 233 -47.37 0.73 -19.84
CA ALA A 233 -46.88 -0.23 -20.83
C ALA A 233 -47.99 -1.15 -21.37
N LYS A 234 -49.00 -1.49 -20.56
CA LYS A 234 -50.19 -2.20 -21.04
C LYS A 234 -50.98 -1.37 -22.03
N VAL A 235 -51.14 -0.07 -21.77
CA VAL A 235 -51.84 0.85 -22.69
C VAL A 235 -51.06 1.01 -24.00
N GLU A 236 -49.73 1.18 -23.95
CA GLU A 236 -48.90 1.24 -25.16
C GLU A 236 -48.86 -0.09 -25.93
N ALA A 237 -48.93 -1.24 -25.24
CA ALA A 237 -48.95 -2.55 -25.87
C ALA A 237 -50.29 -2.84 -26.57
N GLU A 238 -51.42 -2.43 -25.98
CA GLU A 238 -52.74 -2.49 -26.65
C GLU A 238 -52.77 -1.56 -27.87
N GLU A 239 -52.24 -0.34 -27.77
CA GLU A 239 -52.20 0.62 -28.87
C GLU A 239 -51.28 0.15 -30.01
N LYS A 240 -50.12 -0.44 -29.70
CA LYS A 240 -49.24 -1.07 -30.71
C LYS A 240 -49.89 -2.29 -31.36
N LYS A 241 -50.67 -3.08 -30.62
CA LYS A 241 -51.35 -4.27 -31.16
C LYS A 241 -52.43 -3.90 -32.18
N GLU A 242 -53.16 -2.81 -31.95
CA GLU A 242 -54.11 -2.28 -32.92
C GLU A 242 -53.42 -1.72 -34.17
N ILE A 243 -52.26 -1.05 -34.01
CA ILE A 243 -51.47 -0.52 -35.13
C ILE A 243 -50.87 -1.66 -35.96
N PHE A 244 -50.32 -2.70 -35.33
CA PHE A 244 -49.78 -3.87 -36.04
C PHE A 244 -50.87 -4.65 -36.77
N ALA A 245 -52.07 -4.83 -36.18
CA ALA A 245 -53.19 -5.46 -36.85
C ALA A 245 -53.66 -4.65 -38.09
N ALA A 246 -53.67 -3.32 -38.01
CA ALA A 246 -53.99 -2.45 -39.14
C ALA A 246 -52.90 -2.43 -40.23
N VAL A 247 -51.64 -2.63 -39.85
CA VAL A 247 -50.51 -2.76 -40.79
C VAL A 247 -50.57 -4.10 -41.50
N ASP A 248 -50.85 -5.20 -40.80
CA ASP A 248 -51.00 -6.54 -41.38
C ASP A 248 -52.18 -6.63 -42.34
N GLU A 249 -53.32 -6.01 -42.02
CA GLU A 249 -54.49 -5.93 -42.91
C GLU A 249 -54.16 -5.17 -44.21
N LYS A 250 -53.40 -4.07 -44.11
CA LYS A 250 -52.92 -3.32 -45.29
C LYS A 250 -51.83 -4.04 -46.07
N LEU A 251 -50.96 -4.80 -45.39
CA LEU A 251 -49.93 -5.62 -46.03
C LEU A 251 -50.59 -6.76 -46.83
N ALA A 252 -51.60 -7.42 -46.27
CA ALA A 252 -52.37 -8.47 -46.92
C ALA A 252 -53.18 -7.94 -48.13
N ALA A 253 -53.70 -6.70 -48.05
CA ALA A 253 -54.37 -6.06 -49.18
C ALA A 253 -53.41 -5.71 -50.33
N LEU A 254 -52.18 -5.28 -50.02
CA LEU A 254 -51.15 -4.96 -51.02
C LEU A 254 -50.55 -6.21 -51.68
N ASP A 255 -50.48 -7.33 -50.96
CA ASP A 255 -50.09 -8.64 -51.48
C ASP A 255 -51.16 -9.20 -52.44
N ALA A 256 -52.44 -9.06 -52.09
CA ALA A 256 -53.56 -9.44 -52.96
C ALA A 256 -53.66 -8.60 -54.26
N GLU A 257 -53.15 -7.37 -54.25
CA GLU A 257 -53.03 -6.50 -55.43
C GLU A 257 -51.79 -6.81 -56.31
N GLY A 258 -50.94 -7.76 -55.91
CA GLY A 258 -49.75 -8.17 -56.68
C GLY A 258 -48.66 -7.11 -56.77
N LYS A 259 -48.59 -6.18 -55.81
CA LYS A 259 -47.62 -5.06 -55.77
C LYS A 259 -46.37 -5.37 -54.94
N LEU A 260 -46.30 -6.52 -54.28
CA LEU A 260 -45.15 -6.98 -53.52
C LEU A 260 -44.30 -7.99 -54.32
N PRO A 261 -42.96 -7.93 -54.26
CA PRO A 261 -42.10 -9.00 -54.77
C PRO A 261 -42.20 -10.26 -53.90
N ASP A 262 -42.17 -11.45 -54.52
CA ASP A 262 -42.24 -12.75 -53.85
C ASP A 262 -41.18 -12.88 -52.73
N GLY A 263 -41.63 -13.18 -51.50
CA GLY A 263 -40.77 -13.51 -50.36
C GLY A 263 -40.63 -12.42 -49.29
N VAL A 264 -40.92 -11.15 -49.60
CA VAL A 264 -40.72 -10.02 -48.67
C VAL A 264 -41.72 -10.04 -47.50
N ALA A 265 -42.96 -10.49 -47.71
CA ALA A 265 -43.97 -10.61 -46.65
C ALA A 265 -43.60 -11.66 -45.58
N LYS A 266 -42.73 -12.62 -45.92
CA LYS A 266 -42.31 -13.72 -45.03
C LYS A 266 -41.02 -13.40 -44.27
N GLU A 267 -40.14 -12.57 -44.83
CA GLU A 267 -38.94 -12.09 -44.12
C GLU A 267 -39.28 -11.01 -43.07
N LEU A 268 -40.35 -10.23 -43.29
CA LEU A 268 -40.80 -9.20 -42.33
C LEU A 268 -41.48 -9.77 -41.07
N SER A 269 -41.98 -11.01 -41.11
CA SER A 269 -42.54 -11.69 -39.92
C SER A 269 -41.48 -12.36 -39.05
N ASP A 270 -40.34 -12.75 -39.62
CA ASP A 270 -39.43 -13.74 -39.02
C ASP A 270 -38.06 -13.15 -38.61
N THR A 271 -37.89 -11.82 -38.58
CA THR A 271 -36.60 -11.23 -38.19
C THR A 271 -36.46 -11.12 -36.67
N ASP A 272 -36.18 -12.25 -36.02
CA ASP A 272 -35.54 -12.28 -34.70
C ASP A 272 -34.23 -13.07 -34.80
N SER A 273 -33.13 -12.35 -35.04
CA SER A 273 -31.80 -12.98 -35.14
C SER A 273 -30.76 -12.13 -34.43
N GLY A 274 -30.50 -12.47 -33.16
CA GLY A 274 -29.38 -11.99 -32.37
C GLY A 274 -29.02 -13.02 -31.32
N PHE A 275 -27.76 -13.47 -31.34
CA PHE A 275 -27.12 -14.38 -30.39
C PHE A 275 -27.50 -14.06 -28.92
N ALA A 276 -28.17 -15.00 -28.24
CA ALA A 276 -28.54 -14.94 -26.83
C ALA A 276 -27.84 -16.03 -26.03
N ILE A 277 -27.40 -15.69 -24.81
CA ILE A 277 -27.11 -16.68 -23.77
C ILE A 277 -28.48 -16.99 -23.15
N GLU A 278 -29.06 -18.14 -23.47
CA GLU A 278 -30.34 -18.60 -22.91
C GLU A 278 -30.16 -19.00 -21.44
N PHE A 279 -30.64 -18.14 -20.54
CA PHE A 279 -31.21 -18.58 -19.28
C PHE A 279 -32.73 -18.57 -19.48
N GLY A 280 -33.29 -19.76 -19.74
CA GLY A 280 -34.71 -20.08 -19.87
C GLY A 280 -35.66 -18.93 -20.24
N SER A 281 -35.94 -18.76 -21.52
CA SER A 281 -37.28 -18.38 -21.94
C SER A 281 -37.99 -19.66 -22.37
N ASP A 282 -39.16 -19.92 -21.82
CA ASP A 282 -40.39 -19.83 -22.59
C ASP A 282 -41.58 -20.23 -21.70
N ASP A 283 -42.59 -19.36 -21.75
CA ASP A 283 -44.00 -19.69 -21.67
C ASP A 283 -44.45 -20.60 -20.52
N ASP A 284 -44.69 -20.02 -19.35
CA ASP A 284 -45.89 -20.33 -18.59
C ASP A 284 -46.20 -19.26 -17.52
N GLU A 285 -47.48 -19.16 -17.22
CA GLU A 285 -48.18 -18.11 -16.50
C GLU A 285 -47.51 -17.62 -15.20
N ALA A 286 -47.49 -16.30 -15.04
CA ALA A 286 -47.61 -15.54 -13.79
C ALA A 286 -47.39 -16.34 -12.50
N SER A 287 -46.12 -16.44 -12.06
CA SER A 287 -45.82 -16.52 -10.65
C SER A 287 -44.76 -15.48 -10.29
N ASP A 288 -45.05 -14.80 -9.19
CA ASP A 288 -44.32 -13.68 -8.62
C ASP A 288 -42.84 -14.03 -8.43
N ASP A 289 -41.91 -13.28 -9.04
CA ASP A 289 -40.59 -12.93 -8.49
C ASP A 289 -39.72 -12.29 -9.58
N GLU A 290 -39.97 -11.01 -9.90
CA GLU A 290 -39.07 -10.18 -10.72
C GLU A 290 -37.72 -9.90 -10.03
N ASN A 291 -37.48 -10.43 -8.82
CA ASN A 291 -36.27 -10.20 -8.01
C ASN A 291 -35.20 -11.29 -8.16
N ASN A 292 -35.42 -12.31 -8.99
CA ASN A 292 -34.50 -13.43 -9.15
C ASN A 292 -33.43 -13.14 -10.21
N PHE A 293 -32.35 -12.45 -9.82
CA PHE A 293 -31.19 -12.17 -10.67
C PHE A 293 -30.59 -13.41 -11.36
N PHE A 294 -30.75 -14.62 -10.78
CA PHE A 294 -30.28 -15.89 -11.34
C PHE A 294 -31.40 -16.79 -11.92
N GLY A 295 -32.64 -16.31 -12.02
CA GLY A 295 -33.78 -17.09 -12.53
C GLY A 295 -34.26 -18.18 -11.55
N ASN A 296 -34.99 -19.18 -12.06
CA ASN A 296 -35.54 -20.27 -11.27
C ASN A 296 -34.44 -21.26 -10.81
N CYS A 297 -34.20 -21.34 -9.50
CA CYS A 297 -33.13 -22.16 -8.93
C CYS A 297 -33.42 -23.67 -8.94
N ASP A 298 -34.66 -24.09 -9.21
CA ASP A 298 -35.06 -25.50 -9.21
C ASP A 298 -34.51 -26.26 -10.42
N GLU A 299 -34.19 -25.54 -11.50
CA GLU A 299 -33.59 -26.06 -12.73
C GLU A 299 -32.08 -25.83 -12.82
N ALA A 300 -31.48 -25.22 -11.79
CA ALA A 300 -30.07 -24.86 -11.76
C ALA A 300 -29.17 -26.12 -11.73
N SER A 301 -28.75 -26.57 -12.90
CA SER A 301 -27.88 -27.74 -13.08
C SER A 301 -26.75 -27.44 -14.07
N LEU A 302 -25.57 -28.02 -13.83
CA LEU A 302 -24.44 -27.93 -14.76
C LEU A 302 -24.57 -28.99 -15.84
N THR A 303 -25.57 -28.86 -16.71
CA THR A 303 -25.79 -29.79 -17.83
C THR A 303 -25.29 -29.19 -19.14
N GLY A 304 -24.23 -29.78 -19.70
CA GLY A 304 -23.70 -29.40 -21.01
C GLY A 304 -22.53 -30.29 -21.40
N ALA A 305 -22.43 -30.64 -22.69
CA ALA A 305 -21.34 -31.47 -23.22
C ALA A 305 -19.95 -30.82 -23.06
N ASP A 306 -19.90 -29.49 -22.91
CA ASP A 306 -18.68 -28.70 -22.80
C ASP A 306 -18.18 -28.52 -21.36
N VAL A 307 -18.90 -29.04 -20.35
CA VAL A 307 -18.50 -28.93 -18.95
C VAL A 307 -17.52 -30.06 -18.58
N PRO A 308 -16.26 -29.74 -18.21
CA PRO A 308 -15.27 -30.74 -17.84
C PRO A 308 -15.75 -31.61 -16.67
N ALA A 309 -15.43 -32.92 -16.72
CA ALA A 309 -15.85 -33.87 -15.68
C ALA A 309 -15.40 -33.45 -14.26
N TRP A 310 -14.20 -32.87 -14.13
CA TRP A 310 -13.68 -32.38 -12.84
C TRP A 310 -14.53 -31.25 -12.22
N LEU A 311 -15.24 -30.47 -13.05
CA LEU A 311 -16.09 -29.37 -12.57
C LEU A 311 -17.46 -29.89 -12.11
N ARG A 312 -18.05 -30.85 -12.84
CA ARG A 312 -19.29 -31.54 -12.43
C ARG A 312 -19.11 -32.34 -11.13
N GLU A 313 -17.93 -32.91 -10.91
CA GLU A 313 -17.61 -33.61 -9.66
C GLU A 313 -17.40 -32.65 -8.48
N ARG A 314 -16.99 -31.40 -8.74
CA ARG A 314 -16.75 -30.37 -7.72
C ARG A 314 -18.02 -29.59 -7.35
N PHE A 315 -18.90 -29.36 -8.31
CA PHE A 315 -20.16 -28.61 -8.17
C PHE A 315 -21.33 -29.55 -8.43
N THR A 316 -21.81 -30.21 -7.38
CA THR A 316 -23.02 -31.04 -7.42
C THR A 316 -24.25 -30.16 -7.64
N ASP A 317 -25.28 -30.70 -8.26
CA ASP A 317 -26.56 -30.00 -8.53
C ASP A 317 -27.15 -29.39 -7.25
N GLU A 318 -27.10 -30.13 -6.13
CA GLU A 318 -27.50 -29.65 -4.80
C GLU A 318 -26.74 -28.38 -4.36
N ARG A 319 -25.45 -28.30 -4.67
CA ARG A 319 -24.60 -27.17 -4.26
C ARG A 319 -24.83 -25.96 -5.15
N ILE A 320 -25.15 -26.18 -6.42
CA ILE A 320 -25.50 -25.11 -7.38
C ILE A 320 -26.85 -24.51 -7.00
N ARG A 321 -27.83 -25.35 -6.69
CA ARG A 321 -29.15 -24.92 -6.20
C ARG A 321 -29.04 -24.10 -4.91
N GLN A 322 -28.25 -24.56 -3.94
CA GLN A 322 -27.99 -23.80 -2.70
C GLN A 322 -27.29 -22.45 -2.91
N ILE A 323 -26.41 -22.34 -3.91
CA ILE A 323 -25.76 -21.07 -4.28
C ILE A 323 -26.76 -20.15 -4.97
N CYS A 324 -27.61 -20.68 -5.86
CA CYS A 324 -28.65 -19.92 -6.54
C CYS A 324 -29.67 -19.36 -5.55
N GLU A 325 -30.25 -20.20 -4.68
CA GLU A 325 -31.25 -19.79 -3.69
C GLU A 325 -30.70 -18.69 -2.77
N ARG A 326 -29.43 -18.80 -2.36
CA ARG A 326 -28.78 -17.84 -1.46
C ARG A 326 -28.40 -16.53 -2.14
N ASN A 327 -28.11 -16.55 -3.44
CA ASN A 327 -27.85 -15.34 -4.21
C ASN A 327 -29.15 -14.62 -4.61
N ASN A 328 -30.21 -15.34 -4.98
CA ASN A 328 -31.54 -14.76 -5.22
C ASN A 328 -32.11 -14.13 -3.94
N ALA A 329 -31.95 -14.78 -2.78
CA ALA A 329 -32.32 -14.21 -1.48
C ALA A 329 -31.55 -12.93 -1.11
N ARG A 330 -30.42 -12.65 -1.78
CA ARG A 330 -29.60 -11.44 -1.58
C ARG A 330 -29.99 -10.31 -2.54
N GLY A 331 -30.44 -10.56 -3.76
CA GLY A 331 -30.71 -9.50 -4.74
C GLY A 331 -29.43 -8.77 -5.21
N SER A 332 -29.60 -7.78 -6.11
CA SER A 332 -28.50 -7.11 -6.84
C SER A 332 -27.63 -6.19 -5.95
N GLU A 333 -28.22 -5.51 -4.97
CA GLU A 333 -27.50 -4.60 -4.06
C GLU A 333 -26.46 -5.34 -3.19
N ASN A 334 -26.81 -6.54 -2.72
CA ASN A 334 -25.94 -7.37 -1.89
C ASN A 334 -24.77 -8.00 -2.67
N PHE A 335 -24.87 -8.12 -4.00
CA PHE A 335 -23.75 -8.59 -4.83
C PHE A 335 -22.64 -7.53 -4.93
N VAL A 336 -23.02 -6.26 -5.08
CA VAL A 336 -22.07 -5.13 -5.10
C VAL A 336 -21.35 -5.03 -3.76
N ASP A 337 -22.08 -5.13 -2.65
CA ASP A 337 -21.49 -5.14 -1.30
C ASP A 337 -20.54 -6.34 -1.12
N ALA A 338 -20.93 -7.54 -1.59
CA ALA A 338 -20.07 -8.72 -1.52
C ALA A 338 -18.78 -8.58 -2.36
N ILE A 339 -18.81 -7.88 -3.49
CA ILE A 339 -17.59 -7.53 -4.25
C ILE A 339 -16.75 -6.52 -3.47
N ALA A 340 -17.39 -5.47 -2.93
CA ALA A 340 -16.72 -4.40 -2.18
C ALA A 340 -15.94 -4.94 -0.97
N ASP A 341 -16.53 -5.88 -0.24
CA ASP A 341 -15.90 -6.57 0.90
C ASP A 341 -14.62 -7.33 0.51
N ASN A 342 -14.50 -7.76 -0.75
CA ASN A 342 -13.36 -8.49 -1.26
C ASN A 342 -12.30 -7.61 -1.95
N ILE A 343 -12.54 -6.30 -2.15
CA ILE A 343 -11.58 -5.36 -2.75
C ILE A 343 -10.23 -5.35 -2.00
N PRO A 344 -10.17 -5.25 -0.66
CA PRO A 344 -8.89 -5.23 0.06
C PRO A 344 -8.05 -6.49 -0.21
N VAL A 345 -8.70 -7.66 -0.29
CA VAL A 345 -8.05 -8.94 -0.58
C VAL A 345 -7.52 -8.96 -2.01
N ALA A 346 -8.31 -8.52 -2.98
CA ALA A 346 -7.90 -8.41 -4.39
C ALA A 346 -6.65 -7.53 -4.55
N LEU A 347 -6.59 -6.38 -3.85
CA LEU A 347 -5.45 -5.47 -3.88
C LEU A 347 -4.19 -6.09 -3.24
N ILE A 348 -4.33 -6.85 -2.15
CA ILE A 348 -3.20 -7.58 -1.54
C ILE A 348 -2.66 -8.64 -2.50
N VAL A 349 -3.52 -9.36 -3.22
CA VAL A 349 -3.14 -10.38 -4.21
C VAL A 349 -2.50 -9.76 -5.45
N LEU A 350 -2.92 -8.54 -5.84
CA LEU A 350 -2.35 -7.81 -6.97
C LEU A 350 -0.86 -7.46 -6.75
N LEU A 351 -0.44 -7.17 -5.52
CA LEU A 351 0.95 -6.80 -5.19
C LEU A 351 2.00 -7.85 -5.63
N PRO A 352 1.94 -9.13 -5.19
CA PRO A 352 2.89 -10.14 -5.62
C PRO A 352 2.76 -10.48 -7.11
N LEU A 353 1.57 -10.39 -7.69
CA LEU A 353 1.34 -10.60 -9.13
C LEU A 353 2.08 -9.54 -9.95
N MET A 354 1.91 -8.26 -9.60
CA MET A 354 2.61 -7.16 -10.25
C MET A 354 4.13 -7.21 -10.02
N ALA A 355 4.56 -7.60 -8.82
CA ALA A 355 5.98 -7.82 -8.52
C ALA A 355 6.59 -8.90 -9.43
N MET A 356 5.83 -9.95 -9.75
CA MET A 356 6.27 -11.00 -10.67
C MET A 356 6.42 -10.46 -12.10
N VAL A 357 5.45 -9.68 -12.59
CA VAL A 357 5.53 -9.02 -13.90
C VAL A 357 6.79 -8.14 -13.98
N LEU A 358 7.06 -7.35 -12.95
CA LEU A 358 8.22 -6.47 -12.93
C LEU A 358 9.55 -7.26 -12.86
N LYS A 359 9.57 -8.40 -12.17
CA LYS A 359 10.70 -9.34 -12.20
C LYS A 359 10.95 -9.90 -13.61
N LEU A 360 9.89 -10.20 -14.36
CA LEU A 360 9.97 -10.63 -15.76
C LEU A 360 10.42 -9.50 -16.70
N LEU A 361 10.07 -8.24 -16.42
CA LEU A 361 10.49 -7.07 -17.19
C LEU A 361 11.94 -6.63 -16.90
N TYR A 362 12.48 -7.02 -15.74
CA TYR A 362 13.83 -6.65 -15.29
C TYR A 362 14.73 -7.87 -14.94
N PRO A 363 14.85 -8.88 -15.82
CA PRO A 363 15.62 -10.08 -15.52
C PRO A 363 17.12 -9.79 -15.35
N LEU A 364 17.63 -8.79 -16.06
CA LEU A 364 19.03 -8.37 -16.01
C LEU A 364 19.35 -7.41 -14.86
N SER A 365 18.37 -7.00 -14.06
CA SER A 365 18.61 -6.06 -12.95
C SER A 365 19.36 -6.67 -11.77
N ARG A 366 19.48 -8.01 -11.72
CA ARG A 366 20.04 -8.79 -10.60
C ARG A 366 19.37 -8.52 -9.24
N ARG A 367 18.19 -7.92 -9.25
CA ARG A 367 17.40 -7.60 -8.06
C ARG A 367 16.56 -8.80 -7.64
N TYR A 368 16.36 -8.94 -6.33
CA TYR A 368 15.54 -10.01 -5.79
C TYR A 368 14.04 -9.71 -5.97
N PHE A 369 13.20 -10.76 -5.96
CA PHE A 369 11.73 -10.61 -6.04
C PHE A 369 11.20 -9.65 -4.97
N VAL A 370 11.75 -9.71 -3.75
CA VAL A 370 11.36 -8.84 -2.63
C VAL A 370 11.58 -7.36 -2.96
N GLU A 371 12.59 -7.00 -3.75
CA GLU A 371 12.83 -5.61 -4.14
C GLU A 371 11.75 -5.09 -5.10
N HIS A 372 11.29 -5.94 -6.01
CA HIS A 372 10.16 -5.63 -6.90
C HIS A 372 8.84 -5.55 -6.11
N LEU A 373 8.65 -6.42 -5.13
CA LEU A 373 7.48 -6.38 -4.24
C LEU A 373 7.47 -5.09 -3.41
N LEU A 374 8.61 -4.71 -2.83
CA LEU A 374 8.78 -3.46 -2.09
C LEU A 374 8.44 -2.23 -2.96
N PHE A 375 8.78 -2.25 -4.24
CA PHE A 375 8.39 -1.19 -5.17
C PHE A 375 6.86 -1.05 -5.26
N PHE A 376 6.12 -2.15 -5.46
CA PHE A 376 4.67 -2.09 -5.55
C PHE A 376 3.99 -1.75 -4.23
N VAL A 377 4.55 -2.19 -3.10
CA VAL A 377 4.04 -1.83 -1.78
C VAL A 377 4.10 -0.31 -1.58
N HIS A 378 5.22 0.35 -1.92
CA HIS A 378 5.30 1.81 -1.86
C HIS A 378 4.40 2.48 -2.90
N PHE A 379 4.29 1.93 -4.11
CA PHE A 379 3.41 2.48 -5.14
C PHE A 379 1.94 2.43 -4.73
N HIS A 380 1.46 1.33 -4.15
CA HIS A 380 0.08 1.23 -3.69
C HIS A 380 -0.17 2.05 -2.42
N ALA A 381 0.83 2.17 -1.55
CA ALA A 381 0.77 3.13 -0.44
C ALA A 381 0.57 4.57 -0.95
N PHE A 382 1.29 4.96 -2.00
CA PHE A 382 1.08 6.25 -2.67
C PHE A 382 -0.30 6.34 -3.33
N PHE A 383 -0.75 5.28 -4.01
CA PHE A 383 -2.08 5.23 -4.63
C PHE A 383 -3.20 5.47 -3.61
N PHE A 384 -3.19 4.74 -2.48
CA PHE A 384 -4.17 4.96 -1.40
C PHE A 384 -4.09 6.36 -0.80
N LEU A 385 -2.87 6.91 -0.62
CA LEU A 385 -2.71 8.28 -0.17
C LEU A 385 -3.35 9.27 -1.16
N MET A 386 -3.17 9.08 -2.46
CA MET A 386 -3.79 9.92 -3.49
C MET A 386 -5.31 9.81 -3.44
N LEU A 387 -5.86 8.60 -3.35
CA LEU A 387 -7.31 8.40 -3.23
C LEU A 387 -7.89 9.08 -1.98
N VAL A 388 -7.21 8.97 -0.84
CA VAL A 388 -7.63 9.69 0.39
C VAL A 388 -7.64 11.20 0.16
N LEU A 389 -6.61 11.75 -0.48
CA LEU A 389 -6.54 13.18 -0.77
C LEU A 389 -7.64 13.62 -1.76
N GLU A 390 -7.96 12.78 -2.76
CA GLU A 390 -9.05 13.03 -3.70
C GLU A 390 -10.41 13.03 -3.00
N LEU A 391 -10.70 12.04 -2.13
CA LEU A 391 -11.96 11.98 -1.35
C LEU A 391 -12.09 13.16 -0.37
N LEU A 392 -11.03 13.48 0.36
CA LEU A 392 -11.03 14.64 1.27
C LEU A 392 -11.19 15.97 0.52
N PHE A 393 -10.66 16.07 -0.69
CA PHE A 393 -10.83 17.25 -1.52
C PHE A 393 -12.26 17.36 -2.07
N ALA A 394 -12.83 16.24 -2.55
CA ALA A 394 -14.21 16.17 -3.03
C ALA A 394 -15.22 16.56 -1.94
N SER A 395 -15.12 15.92 -0.76
CA SER A 395 -15.97 16.24 0.40
C SER A 395 -15.83 17.69 0.87
N ALA A 396 -14.60 18.24 0.89
CA ALA A 396 -14.37 19.64 1.23
C ALA A 396 -14.95 20.61 0.18
N ALA A 397 -14.90 20.26 -1.12
CA ALA A 397 -15.48 21.06 -2.18
C ALA A 397 -17.01 21.11 -2.08
N GLY A 398 -17.66 19.96 -1.80
CA GLY A 398 -19.10 19.88 -1.55
C GLY A 398 -19.54 20.79 -0.39
N LEU A 399 -18.82 20.76 0.73
CA LEU A 399 -19.12 21.60 1.90
C LEU A 399 -19.05 23.12 1.62
N LEU A 400 -18.25 23.53 0.64
CA LEU A 400 -18.13 24.93 0.23
C LEU A 400 -19.25 25.38 -0.72
N GLY A 401 -20.24 24.53 -1.00
CA GLY A 401 -21.38 24.84 -1.86
C GLY A 401 -21.01 24.82 -3.34
N ALA A 402 -20.12 23.91 -3.76
CA ALA A 402 -19.75 23.70 -5.15
C ALA A 402 -20.85 22.99 -5.98
N GLU A 403 -22.13 23.12 -5.59
CA GLU A 403 -23.22 22.31 -6.15
C GLU A 403 -23.68 22.80 -7.53
N ASP A 404 -23.36 24.05 -7.93
CA ASP A 404 -23.65 24.57 -9.26
C ASP A 404 -22.61 25.58 -9.77
N GLY A 405 -22.07 25.34 -10.96
CA GLY A 405 -21.30 26.33 -11.75
C GLY A 405 -19.79 26.06 -11.86
N ALA A 406 -19.00 27.13 -11.98
CA ALA A 406 -17.57 27.04 -12.29
C ALA A 406 -16.72 26.37 -11.19
N ILE A 407 -17.20 26.36 -9.93
CA ILE A 407 -16.49 25.77 -8.80
C ILE A 407 -16.47 24.24 -8.90
N ASP A 408 -17.60 23.61 -9.27
CA ASP A 408 -17.67 22.18 -9.56
C ASP A 408 -16.69 21.78 -10.68
N SER A 409 -16.73 22.49 -11.81
CA SER A 409 -15.83 22.23 -12.95
C SER A 409 -14.35 22.35 -12.58
N ILE A 410 -13.98 23.33 -11.73
CA ILE A 410 -12.61 23.50 -11.23
C ILE A 410 -12.24 22.34 -10.31
N SER A 411 -13.13 21.94 -9.40
CA SER A 411 -12.88 20.84 -8.47
C SER A 411 -12.68 19.51 -9.21
N THR A 412 -13.54 19.23 -10.19
CA THR A 412 -13.44 18.08 -11.09
C THR A 412 -12.13 18.11 -11.88
N LEU A 413 -11.73 19.27 -12.43
CA LEU A 413 -10.45 19.40 -13.12
C LEU A 413 -9.26 19.10 -12.21
N ILE A 414 -9.29 19.55 -10.95
CA ILE A 414 -8.25 19.27 -9.96
C ILE A 414 -8.15 17.76 -9.69
N ILE A 415 -9.30 17.10 -9.47
CA ILE A 415 -9.35 15.65 -9.26
C ILE A 415 -8.79 14.91 -10.47
N VAL A 416 -9.22 15.26 -11.69
CA VAL A 416 -8.72 14.64 -12.93
C VAL A 416 -7.20 14.81 -13.07
N VAL A 417 -6.66 15.99 -12.79
CA VAL A 417 -5.21 16.25 -12.84
C VAL A 417 -4.47 15.44 -11.77
N ALA A 418 -5.04 15.31 -10.56
CA ALA A 418 -4.50 14.48 -9.49
C ALA A 418 -4.49 12.99 -9.88
N SER A 419 -5.55 12.49 -10.49
CA SER A 419 -5.63 11.09 -10.94
C SER A 419 -4.66 10.82 -12.10
N LEU A 420 -4.47 11.76 -13.02
CA LEU A 420 -3.45 11.68 -14.08
C LEU A 420 -2.01 11.74 -13.54
N TYR A 421 -1.80 12.25 -12.34
CA TYR A 421 -0.48 12.23 -11.70
C TYR A 421 -0.07 10.82 -11.27
N ILE A 422 -1.01 9.92 -10.97
CA ILE A 422 -0.73 8.54 -10.54
C ILE A 422 0.10 7.75 -11.58
N PRO A 423 -0.31 7.65 -12.87
CA PRO A 423 0.50 7.00 -13.89
C PRO A 423 1.85 7.71 -14.13
N VAL A 424 1.88 9.04 -14.06
CA VAL A 424 3.12 9.82 -14.16
C VAL A 424 4.08 9.49 -13.02
N TYR A 425 3.56 9.32 -11.80
CA TYR A 425 4.32 8.91 -10.62
C TYR A 425 4.93 7.52 -10.83
N LEU A 426 4.14 6.55 -11.30
CA LEU A 426 4.62 5.18 -11.56
C LEU A 426 5.80 5.17 -12.52
N TYR A 427 5.68 5.89 -13.64
CA TYR A 427 6.77 6.03 -14.62
C TYR A 427 8.03 6.65 -14.01
N LYS A 428 7.89 7.78 -13.29
CA LYS A 428 9.03 8.45 -12.63
C LYS A 428 9.67 7.55 -11.58
N ALA A 429 8.88 6.85 -10.78
CA ALA A 429 9.35 5.95 -9.73
C ALA A 429 10.14 4.77 -10.33
N MET A 430 9.62 4.16 -11.39
CA MET A 430 10.29 3.07 -12.12
C MET A 430 11.64 3.53 -12.67
N ARG A 431 11.70 4.71 -13.30
CA ARG A 431 12.95 5.28 -13.78
C ARG A 431 13.96 5.50 -12.65
N HIS A 432 13.51 6.09 -11.54
CA HIS A 432 14.37 6.45 -10.41
C HIS A 432 14.92 5.23 -9.67
N VAL A 433 14.11 4.16 -9.57
CA VAL A 433 14.48 2.93 -8.86
C VAL A 433 15.38 2.03 -9.72
N TYR A 434 15.11 1.90 -11.02
CA TYR A 434 15.87 1.00 -11.91
C TYR A 434 16.98 1.67 -12.71
N GLY A 435 17.04 3.01 -12.76
CA GLY A 435 18.13 3.76 -13.37
C GLY A 435 18.27 3.60 -14.89
N GLN A 436 17.21 3.18 -15.60
CA GLN A 436 17.26 2.97 -17.05
C GLN A 436 16.96 4.26 -17.85
N GLY A 437 17.41 4.28 -19.12
CA GLY A 437 17.10 5.35 -20.06
C GLY A 437 15.60 5.50 -20.35
N HIS A 438 15.19 6.66 -20.86
CA HIS A 438 13.77 6.99 -21.08
C HIS A 438 13.07 5.99 -22.01
N VAL A 439 13.66 5.69 -23.17
CA VAL A 439 13.02 4.85 -24.20
C VAL A 439 12.71 3.44 -23.67
N ILE A 440 13.69 2.80 -23.03
CA ILE A 440 13.52 1.46 -22.45
C ILE A 440 12.50 1.48 -21.31
N THR A 441 12.53 2.53 -20.49
CA THR A 441 11.59 2.67 -19.37
C THR A 441 10.16 2.85 -19.88
N ILE A 442 9.94 3.67 -20.92
CA ILE A 442 8.60 3.88 -21.52
C ILE A 442 8.06 2.57 -22.08
N PHE A 443 8.86 1.82 -22.85
CA PHE A 443 8.43 0.53 -23.41
C PHE A 443 7.97 -0.44 -22.32
N LYS A 444 8.78 -0.61 -21.27
CA LYS A 444 8.44 -1.45 -20.13
C LYS A 444 7.26 -0.91 -19.32
N TYR A 445 7.12 0.41 -19.23
CA TYR A 445 6.03 1.07 -18.52
C TYR A 445 4.69 0.81 -19.20
N VAL A 446 4.64 0.86 -20.53
CA VAL A 446 3.42 0.50 -21.30
C VAL A 446 3.04 -0.95 -21.08
N ILE A 447 4.00 -1.88 -21.13
CA ILE A 447 3.74 -3.29 -20.82
C ILE A 447 3.23 -3.45 -19.39
N LEU A 448 3.85 -2.75 -18.44
CA LEU A 448 3.44 -2.78 -17.04
C LEU A 448 2.02 -2.23 -16.85
N LEU A 449 1.64 -1.16 -17.55
CA LEU A 449 0.30 -0.59 -17.49
C LEU A 449 -0.76 -1.58 -18.01
N PHE A 450 -0.49 -2.23 -19.14
CA PHE A 450 -1.37 -3.27 -19.66
C PHE A 450 -1.50 -4.46 -18.71
N ALA A 451 -0.37 -4.90 -18.13
CA ALA A 451 -0.35 -5.96 -17.13
C ALA A 451 -1.10 -5.56 -15.86
N TYR A 452 -1.07 -4.28 -15.46
CA TYR A 452 -1.81 -3.77 -14.31
C TYR A 452 -3.31 -3.81 -14.56
N LEU A 453 -3.78 -3.34 -15.73
CA LEU A 453 -5.19 -3.40 -16.11
C LEU A 453 -5.68 -4.85 -16.15
N THR A 454 -4.94 -5.73 -16.83
CA THR A 454 -5.30 -7.17 -16.92
C THR A 454 -5.23 -7.85 -15.54
N GLY A 455 -4.23 -7.52 -14.73
CA GLY A 455 -4.10 -8.06 -13.38
C GLY A 455 -5.25 -7.64 -12.49
N ALA A 456 -5.63 -6.36 -12.52
CA ALA A 456 -6.74 -5.81 -11.76
C ALA A 456 -8.07 -6.46 -12.15
N THR A 457 -8.34 -6.61 -13.46
CA THR A 457 -9.57 -7.28 -13.92
C THR A 457 -9.61 -8.75 -13.50
N LEU A 458 -8.49 -9.48 -13.58
CA LEU A 458 -8.41 -10.87 -13.14
C LEU A 458 -8.60 -11.01 -11.62
N THR A 459 -8.02 -10.13 -10.81
CA THR A 459 -8.21 -10.16 -9.35
C THR A 459 -9.63 -9.77 -8.96
N MET A 460 -10.25 -8.83 -9.66
CA MET A 460 -11.64 -8.43 -9.42
C MET A 460 -12.61 -9.53 -9.85
N PHE A 461 -12.37 -10.20 -10.98
CA PHE A 461 -13.12 -11.39 -11.37
C PHE A 461 -12.99 -12.52 -10.35
N GLY A 462 -11.77 -12.74 -9.84
CA GLY A 462 -11.53 -13.70 -8.75
C GLY A 462 -12.28 -13.33 -7.47
N ALA A 463 -12.32 -12.05 -7.10
CA ALA A 463 -13.10 -11.55 -5.96
C ALA A 463 -14.60 -11.76 -6.16
N ALA A 464 -15.13 -11.45 -7.36
CA ALA A 464 -16.53 -11.70 -7.70
C ALA A 464 -16.86 -13.20 -7.66
N LEU A 465 -15.99 -14.06 -8.19
CA LEU A 465 -16.17 -15.51 -8.14
C LEU A 465 -16.17 -16.00 -6.68
N VAL A 466 -15.25 -15.53 -5.85
CA VAL A 466 -15.24 -15.85 -4.42
C VAL A 466 -16.54 -15.38 -3.77
N ALA A 467 -16.98 -14.15 -4.03
CA ALA A 467 -18.23 -13.61 -3.50
C ALA A 467 -19.43 -14.49 -3.86
N VAL A 468 -19.56 -14.93 -5.12
CA VAL A 468 -20.62 -15.83 -5.59
C VAL A 468 -20.53 -17.22 -4.97
N LEU A 469 -19.32 -17.75 -4.77
CA LEU A 469 -19.09 -19.10 -4.25
C LEU A 469 -19.16 -19.22 -2.73
N SER A 470 -18.80 -18.15 -2.02
CA SER A 470 -18.91 -18.02 -0.57
C SER A 470 -20.27 -17.49 -0.13
N ALA A 471 -21.03 -16.93 -1.07
CA ALA A 471 -22.42 -16.58 -0.87
C ALA A 471 -23.19 -17.80 -0.42
#